data_AF-A0A3R7KF62-F1
#
_entry.id   AF-A0A3R7KF62-F1
#
_cell.length_a   1.000
_cell.length_b   1.000
_cell.length_c   1.000
_cell.angle_alpha   90.00
_cell.angle_beta   90.00
_cell.angle_gamma   90.00
#
_symmetry.space_group_name_H-M   'P 1'
#
loop_
_entity.id
_entity.type
_entity.pdbx_description
1 polymer ?
#
loop_
_entity_poly.entity_id
_entity_poly.type
_entity_poly.pdbx_seq_one_letter_code
_entity_poly.pdbx_strand_id
1 'polypeptide(L)'
;MTRATKRQRLEDNETAKEEVNSLPATGGEKEESMVGKMQLKRATTDKRMTNRQKCLVLGSRNISGKNRHLLNDIRGLMPHAREHSKIAQTQKLGDDLVELCSLHQCNSSLLIEAHRHDISYMWITQAPHGPSVKLQLTNVHTADELRMAGNCLKYSRPLIHFDREFETQPHLAGGKVATSDDV
;
A
#
# COMPACT_ATOMS: atom_id res chain seq x y z
N MET A 1 -19.12 23.88 34.36
CA MET A 1 -17.89 23.08 34.30
C MET A 1 -18.06 21.84 35.17
N THR A 2 -18.26 20.68 34.56
CA THR A 2 -18.40 19.40 35.28
C THR A 2 -17.49 18.39 34.59
N ARG A 3 -16.45 17.97 35.32
CA ARG A 3 -15.35 17.14 34.84
C ARG A 3 -15.82 15.71 34.58
N ALA A 4 -15.61 15.22 33.36
CA ALA A 4 -15.75 13.82 33.00
C ALA A 4 -14.65 12.98 33.70
N THR A 5 -15.06 11.97 34.46
CA THR A 5 -14.15 11.05 35.16
C THR A 5 -14.04 9.74 34.38
N LYS A 6 -12.80 9.41 34.02
CA LYS A 6 -12.35 8.28 33.20
C LYS A 6 -12.68 6.95 33.88
N ARG A 7 -13.49 6.09 33.25
CA ARG A 7 -13.68 4.69 33.67
C ARG A 7 -12.49 3.85 33.17
N GLN A 8 -11.71 3.31 34.11
CA GLN A 8 -10.66 2.32 33.85
C GLN A 8 -11.30 0.96 33.55
N ARG A 9 -10.78 0.27 32.54
CA ARG A 9 -11.16 -1.11 32.20
C ARG A 9 -10.17 -2.05 32.90
N LEU A 10 -10.66 -2.78 33.89
CA LEU A 10 -9.90 -3.85 34.57
C LEU A 10 -9.82 -5.07 33.64
N GLU A 11 -8.64 -5.67 33.60
CA GLU A 11 -8.34 -6.93 32.92
C GLU A 11 -8.61 -8.07 33.90
N ASP A 12 -9.61 -8.90 33.62
CA ASP A 12 -9.77 -10.19 34.30
C ASP A 12 -9.76 -11.29 33.25
N ASN A 13 -8.69 -12.08 33.31
CA ASN A 13 -8.45 -13.30 32.59
C ASN A 13 -8.94 -14.44 33.47
N GLU A 14 -10.00 -15.15 33.08
CA GLU A 14 -10.27 -16.46 33.65
C GLU A 14 -11.08 -17.35 32.70
N THR A 15 -10.46 -18.48 32.40
CA THR A 15 -10.98 -19.68 31.75
C THR A 15 -12.23 -20.22 32.46
N ALA A 16 -13.33 -20.39 31.73
CA ALA A 16 -14.43 -21.26 32.13
C ALA A 16 -14.82 -22.18 30.97
N LYS A 17 -14.55 -23.47 31.17
CA LYS A 17 -15.10 -24.60 30.41
C LYS A 17 -16.52 -24.84 30.91
N GLU A 18 -17.50 -24.97 30.02
CA GLU A 18 -18.73 -25.70 30.33
C GLU A 18 -19.14 -26.61 29.16
N GLU A 19 -19.27 -27.89 29.47
CA GLU A 19 -19.77 -28.95 28.61
C GLU A 19 -21.31 -29.04 28.71
N VAL A 20 -21.93 -29.11 27.52
CA VAL A 20 -23.05 -29.98 27.09
C VAL A 20 -24.19 -30.30 28.08
N ASN A 21 -25.43 -29.97 27.68
CA ASN A 21 -26.60 -30.83 27.96
C ASN A 21 -27.61 -30.84 26.77
N SER A 22 -28.39 -31.91 26.67
CA SER A 22 -28.88 -32.53 25.43
C SER A 22 -30.41 -32.46 25.15
N LEU A 23 -30.76 -32.36 23.84
CA LEU A 23 -31.82 -33.05 23.01
C LEU A 23 -33.32 -33.00 23.43
N PRO A 24 -34.30 -33.39 22.56
CA PRO A 24 -34.48 -33.27 21.09
C PRO A 24 -35.92 -32.85 20.64
N ALA A 25 -36.13 -32.46 19.37
CA ALA A 25 -37.39 -32.75 18.62
C ALA A 25 -37.28 -32.44 17.10
N THR A 26 -37.33 -33.52 16.33
CA THR A 26 -37.77 -33.76 14.94
C THR A 26 -38.46 -32.66 14.11
N GLY A 27 -38.07 -32.57 12.84
CA GLY A 27 -38.88 -32.04 11.73
C GLY A 27 -38.00 -31.71 10.53
N GLY A 28 -38.02 -32.55 9.50
CA GLY A 28 -37.13 -32.44 8.34
C GLY A 28 -37.66 -31.54 7.24
N GLU A 29 -36.79 -30.65 6.74
CA GLU A 29 -36.79 -30.16 5.36
C GLU A 29 -35.32 -30.04 4.93
N LYS A 30 -34.92 -30.82 3.91
CA LYS A 30 -33.59 -30.71 3.30
C LYS A 30 -33.62 -29.55 2.31
N GLU A 31 -33.27 -28.35 2.76
CA GLU A 31 -32.74 -27.33 1.85
C GLU A 31 -31.25 -27.65 1.61
N GLU A 32 -30.93 -28.15 0.42
CA GLU A 32 -29.55 -28.23 -0.06
C GLU A 32 -29.03 -26.82 -0.35
N SER A 33 -28.56 -26.13 0.70
CA SER A 33 -27.84 -24.88 0.53
C SER A 33 -26.46 -25.16 -0.08
N MET A 34 -26.29 -24.99 -1.40
CA MET A 34 -25.00 -24.97 -2.10
C MET A 34 -24.16 -23.72 -1.79
N VAL A 35 -24.15 -23.29 -0.53
CA VAL A 35 -23.20 -22.31 -0.02
C VAL A 35 -22.43 -23.01 1.09
N GLY A 36 -21.31 -23.64 0.71
CA GLY A 36 -20.35 -24.10 1.69
C GLY A 36 -20.06 -22.95 2.64
N LYS A 37 -20.29 -23.17 3.94
CA LYS A 37 -20.00 -22.17 4.99
C LYS A 37 -18.52 -21.83 4.88
N MET A 38 -18.19 -20.76 4.17
CA MET A 38 -16.83 -20.29 4.00
C MET A 38 -16.42 -19.71 5.35
N GLN A 39 -15.88 -20.57 6.21
CA GLN A 39 -15.32 -20.17 7.49
C GLN A 39 -14.08 -19.35 7.17
N LEU A 40 -14.25 -18.03 7.09
CA LEU A 40 -13.15 -17.08 7.05
C LEU A 40 -12.45 -17.16 8.41
N LYS A 41 -11.57 -18.13 8.58
CA LYS A 41 -10.60 -18.12 9.68
C LYS A 41 -9.78 -16.86 9.49
N ARG A 42 -10.11 -15.80 10.23
CA ARG A 42 -9.25 -14.63 10.34
C ARG A 42 -7.93 -15.17 10.86
N ALA A 43 -6.93 -15.21 9.98
CA ALA A 43 -5.57 -15.50 10.39
C ALA A 43 -5.14 -14.34 11.30
N THR A 44 -5.24 -14.54 12.62
CA THR A 44 -4.64 -13.66 13.61
C THR A 44 -3.16 -13.99 13.62
N THR A 45 -2.42 -13.34 12.71
CA THR A 45 -0.98 -13.50 12.66
C THR A 45 -0.36 -12.69 13.79
N ASP A 46 0.08 -13.35 14.87
CA ASP A 46 0.84 -12.75 15.97
C ASP A 46 2.28 -12.37 15.59
N LYS A 47 2.69 -12.63 14.35
CA LYS A 47 3.99 -12.15 13.87
C LYS A 47 3.96 -10.62 13.73
N ARG A 48 4.79 -9.97 14.54
CA ARG A 48 5.12 -8.56 14.41
C ARG A 48 5.56 -8.29 12.97
N MET A 49 4.90 -7.34 12.30
CA MET A 49 5.22 -6.95 10.93
C MET A 49 6.70 -6.55 10.83
N THR A 50 7.48 -7.37 10.13
CA THR A 50 8.92 -7.20 9.88
C THR A 50 9.16 -6.07 8.89
N ASN A 51 8.34 -6.02 7.84
CA ASN A 51 8.49 -5.06 6.76
C ASN A 51 7.89 -3.67 7.11
N ARG A 52 8.77 -2.70 7.38
CA ARG A 52 8.42 -1.30 7.67
C ARG A 52 8.92 -0.39 6.55
N GLN A 53 8.10 -0.24 5.50
CA GLN A 53 8.37 0.71 4.43
C GLN A 53 7.76 2.09 4.72
N LYS A 54 8.44 3.14 4.28
CA LYS A 54 7.93 4.52 4.23
C LYS A 54 8.36 5.13 2.90
N CYS A 55 7.39 5.44 2.06
CA CYS A 55 7.66 5.93 0.72
C CYS A 55 7.39 7.43 0.63
N LEU A 56 8.38 8.21 0.23
CA LEU A 56 8.22 9.63 -0.04
C LEU A 56 7.66 9.82 -1.46
N VAL A 57 6.46 10.39 -1.59
CA VAL A 57 5.79 10.60 -2.88
C VAL A 57 5.69 12.09 -3.20
N LEU A 58 6.45 12.50 -4.22
CA LEU A 58 6.58 13.89 -4.63
C LEU A 58 6.55 14.08 -6.14
N GLY A 59 6.29 15.30 -6.57
CA GLY A 59 6.29 15.70 -7.97
C GLY A 59 7.31 16.80 -8.23
N SER A 60 7.81 16.85 -9.45
CA SER A 60 8.60 18.00 -9.92
C SER A 60 7.72 19.23 -10.16
N ARG A 61 8.34 20.40 -10.31
CA ARG A 61 7.68 21.57 -10.88
C ARG A 61 7.22 21.26 -12.32
N ASN A 62 6.12 21.90 -12.73
CA ASN A 62 5.53 21.78 -14.07
C ASN A 62 4.91 20.42 -14.43
N ILE A 63 4.58 19.57 -13.44
CA ILE A 63 3.77 18.37 -13.70
C ILE A 63 2.38 18.72 -14.25
N SER A 64 1.96 17.95 -15.27
CA SER A 64 0.65 18.06 -15.91
C SER A 64 -0.50 17.82 -14.92
N GLY A 65 -1.70 18.30 -15.27
CA GLY A 65 -2.95 18.03 -14.54
C GLY A 65 -3.14 16.53 -14.28
N LYS A 66 -3.03 15.72 -15.34
CA LYS A 66 -3.20 14.26 -15.27
C LYS A 66 -2.23 13.60 -14.28
N ASN A 67 -0.96 13.98 -14.32
CA ASN A 67 0.05 13.44 -13.41
C ASN A 67 -0.19 13.85 -11.96
N ARG A 68 -0.78 15.03 -11.70
CA ARG A 68 -1.18 15.41 -10.33
C ARG A 68 -2.26 14.48 -9.79
N HIS A 69 -3.25 14.14 -10.61
CA HIS A 69 -4.29 13.18 -10.24
C HIS A 69 -3.71 11.78 -10.05
N LEU A 70 -2.86 11.30 -10.97
CA LEU A 70 -2.15 10.03 -10.81
C LEU A 70 -1.37 9.95 -9.49
N LEU A 71 -0.67 11.03 -9.13
CA LEU A 71 0.11 11.09 -7.90
C LEU A 71 -0.78 11.00 -6.66
N ASN A 72 -1.96 11.63 -6.69
CA ASN A 72 -2.96 11.51 -5.63
C ASN A 72 -3.57 10.11 -5.55
N ASP A 73 -3.81 9.46 -6.68
CA ASP A 73 -4.31 8.08 -6.75
C ASP A 73 -3.30 7.12 -6.11
N ILE A 74 -2.01 7.24 -6.49
CA ILE A 74 -0.91 6.46 -5.92
C ILE A 74 -0.82 6.65 -4.39
N ARG A 75 -0.98 7.88 -3.90
CA ARG A 75 -1.01 8.17 -2.45
C ARG A 75 -2.20 7.53 -1.75
N GLY A 76 -3.35 7.45 -2.41
CA GLY A 76 -4.55 6.79 -1.87
C GLY A 76 -4.40 5.28 -1.75
N LEU A 77 -3.65 4.67 -2.68
CA LEU A 77 -3.38 3.24 -2.73
C LEU A 77 -2.31 2.81 -1.70
N MET A 78 -1.33 3.66 -1.38
CA MET A 78 -0.23 3.32 -0.49
C MET A 78 -0.43 3.89 0.93
N PRO A 79 -0.73 3.06 1.95
CA PRO A 79 -0.91 3.52 3.34
C PRO A 79 0.35 4.13 3.97
N HIS A 80 1.52 3.79 3.43
CA HIS A 80 2.83 4.21 3.92
C HIS A 80 3.42 5.37 3.11
N ALA A 81 2.64 5.97 2.20
CA ALA A 81 3.07 7.12 1.42
C ALA A 81 3.09 8.40 2.27
N ARG A 82 4.16 9.18 2.13
CA ARG A 82 4.33 10.52 2.71
C ARG A 82 4.36 11.53 1.59
N GLU A 83 3.53 12.56 1.68
CA GLU A 83 3.50 13.66 0.72
C GLU A 83 4.58 14.69 1.06
N HIS A 84 5.24 15.19 0.01
CA HIS A 84 6.08 16.37 0.09
C HIS A 84 5.73 17.40 -0.99
N SER A 85 6.08 18.66 -0.72
CA SER A 85 5.96 19.75 -1.69
C SER A 85 6.77 19.47 -2.95
N LYS A 86 6.39 20.13 -4.05
CA LYS A 86 7.05 19.93 -5.34
C LYS A 86 8.49 20.43 -5.33
N ILE A 87 9.40 19.65 -5.89
CA ILE A 87 10.81 20.00 -6.01
C ILE A 87 11.12 20.62 -7.37
N ALA A 88 12.07 21.56 -7.41
CA ALA A 88 12.58 22.11 -8.66
C ALA A 88 13.51 21.10 -9.35
N GLN A 89 13.49 21.07 -10.68
CA GLN A 89 14.42 20.24 -11.44
C GLN A 89 15.79 20.91 -11.43
N THR A 90 16.71 20.37 -10.64
CA THR A 90 18.11 20.82 -10.54
C THR A 90 19.02 19.65 -10.92
N GLN A 91 20.25 19.94 -11.36
CA GLN A 91 21.25 18.89 -11.64
C GLN A 91 21.58 18.02 -10.42
N LYS A 92 21.29 18.50 -9.20
CA LYS A 92 21.52 17.81 -7.92
C LYS A 92 20.28 17.12 -7.36
N LEU A 93 19.28 16.84 -8.20
CA LEU A 93 18.00 16.24 -7.77
C LEU A 93 18.17 14.93 -6.98
N GLY A 94 19.20 14.13 -7.29
CA GLY A 94 19.50 12.90 -6.56
C GLY A 94 19.89 13.16 -5.10
N ASP A 95 20.81 14.11 -4.88
CA ASP A 95 21.26 14.48 -3.54
C ASP A 95 20.11 15.09 -2.73
N ASP A 96 19.34 15.99 -3.35
CA ASP A 96 18.17 16.62 -2.73
C ASP A 96 17.13 15.55 -2.30
N LEU A 97 16.90 14.52 -3.13
CA LEU A 97 16.00 13.42 -2.80
C LEU A 97 16.50 12.60 -1.60
N VAL A 98 17.80 12.33 -1.51
CA VAL A 98 18.39 11.57 -0.40
C VAL A 98 18.27 12.36 0.91
N GLU A 99 18.53 13.66 0.87
CA GLU A 99 18.35 14.56 2.03
C GLU A 99 16.89 14.60 2.47
N LEU A 100 15.95 14.74 1.51
CA LEU A 100 14.52 14.71 1.81
C LEU A 100 14.06 13.37 2.38
N CYS A 101 14.56 12.25 1.86
CA CYS A 101 14.26 10.94 2.43
C CYS A 101 14.77 10.82 3.86
N SER A 102 15.98 11.35 4.14
CA SER A 102 16.56 11.36 5.48
C SER A 102 15.73 12.22 6.44
N LEU A 103 15.26 13.39 5.99
CA LEU A 103 14.40 14.30 6.77
C LEU A 103 13.06 13.66 7.12
N HIS A 104 12.41 12.99 6.17
CA HIS A 104 11.12 12.32 6.37
C HIS A 104 11.24 10.89 6.90
N GLN A 105 12.46 10.42 7.18
CA GLN A 105 12.77 9.04 7.56
C GLN A 105 12.11 8.01 6.62
N CYS A 106 12.13 8.30 5.32
CA CYS A 106 11.62 7.42 4.27
C CYS A 106 12.75 6.54 3.74
N ASN A 107 12.44 5.28 3.46
CA ASN A 107 13.40 4.33 2.89
C ASN A 107 13.31 4.25 1.37
N SER A 108 12.18 4.65 0.80
CA SER A 108 11.96 4.71 -0.64
C SER A 108 11.42 6.07 -1.03
N SER A 109 11.65 6.47 -2.28
CA SER A 109 11.02 7.64 -2.87
C SER A 109 10.45 7.34 -4.24
N LEU A 110 9.33 8.00 -4.54
CA LEU A 110 8.67 8.01 -5.82
C LEU A 110 8.54 9.47 -6.26
N LEU A 111 9.24 9.81 -7.34
CA LEU A 111 9.21 11.14 -7.95
C LEU A 111 8.61 11.07 -9.34
N ILE A 112 7.61 11.91 -9.62
CA ILE A 112 7.15 12.16 -10.99
C ILE A 112 7.84 13.42 -11.54
N GLU A 113 8.74 13.21 -12.49
CA GLU A 113 9.48 14.23 -13.21
C GLU A 113 8.73 14.60 -14.51
N ALA A 114 8.33 15.86 -14.63
CA ALA A 114 7.81 16.41 -15.88
C ALA A 114 8.98 16.71 -16.79
N HIS A 115 8.92 16.22 -18.02
CA HIS A 115 9.84 16.60 -19.08
C HIS A 115 9.11 17.52 -20.09
N ARG A 116 9.72 17.72 -21.26
CA ARG A 116 9.13 18.55 -22.33
C ARG A 116 7.90 17.88 -22.94
N HIS A 117 7.01 18.71 -23.47
CA HIS A 117 5.73 18.34 -24.07
C HIS A 117 4.85 17.58 -23.08
N ASP A 118 4.54 16.32 -23.37
CA ASP A 118 3.72 15.45 -22.52
C ASP A 118 4.51 14.25 -21.97
N ILE A 119 5.84 14.27 -22.12
CA ILE A 119 6.68 13.18 -21.64
C ILE A 119 6.89 13.37 -20.15
N SER A 120 6.62 12.31 -19.39
CA SER A 120 6.81 12.28 -17.95
C SER A 120 7.60 11.04 -17.56
N TYR A 121 8.50 11.20 -16.62
CA TYR A 121 9.27 10.11 -16.05
C TYR A 121 8.86 9.89 -14.61
N MET A 122 8.87 8.63 -14.18
CA MET A 122 8.72 8.23 -12.80
C MET A 122 10.04 7.63 -12.33
N TRP A 123 10.56 8.19 -11.25
CA TRP A 123 11.71 7.66 -10.55
C TRP A 123 11.24 6.91 -9.32
N ILE A 124 11.70 5.68 -9.18
CA ILE A 124 11.52 4.88 -7.97
C ILE A 124 12.91 4.62 -7.43
N THR A 125 13.18 5.05 -6.20
CA THR A 125 14.50 4.93 -5.60
C THR A 125 14.41 4.35 -4.19
N GLN A 126 15.43 3.59 -3.81
CA GLN A 126 15.69 3.20 -2.43
C GLN A 126 16.77 4.12 -1.87
N ALA A 127 16.47 4.85 -0.80
CA ALA A 127 17.40 5.75 -0.13
C ALA A 127 18.03 5.04 1.08
N PRO A 128 19.32 5.28 1.42
CA PRO A 128 20.23 6.25 0.79
C PRO A 128 21.12 5.68 -0.33
N HIS A 129 21.25 4.35 -0.45
CA HIS A 129 22.30 3.73 -1.28
C HIS A 129 21.83 3.28 -2.68
N GLY A 130 20.54 3.42 -3.02
CA GLY A 130 19.98 2.89 -4.27
C GLY A 130 19.85 1.36 -4.21
N PRO A 131 19.01 0.75 -5.07
CA PRO A 131 18.87 1.05 -6.50
C PRO A 131 17.87 2.16 -6.84
N SER A 132 18.00 2.67 -8.06
CA SER A 132 17.13 3.69 -8.65
C SER A 132 16.70 3.28 -10.04
N VAL A 133 15.39 3.33 -10.31
CA VAL A 133 14.80 2.98 -11.59
C VAL A 133 14.08 4.19 -12.16
N LYS A 134 14.39 4.52 -13.42
CA LYS A 134 13.71 5.54 -14.19
C LYS A 134 12.78 4.88 -15.20
N LEU A 135 11.49 5.16 -15.09
CA LEU A 135 10.45 4.63 -15.97
C LEU A 135 9.83 5.79 -16.75
N GLN A 136 9.60 5.60 -18.04
CA GLN A 136 8.79 6.53 -18.81
C GLN A 136 7.32 6.21 -18.60
N LEU A 137 6.52 7.21 -18.23
CA LEU A 137 5.08 7.06 -18.10
C LEU A 137 4.44 7.25 -19.47
N THR A 138 3.70 6.23 -19.91
CA THR A 138 2.91 6.24 -21.15
C THR A 138 1.49 5.77 -20.84
N ASN A 139 0.51 6.21 -21.65
CA ASN A 139 -0.90 5.81 -21.55
C ASN A 139 -1.49 5.92 -20.13
N VAL A 140 -1.23 7.04 -19.44
CA VAL A 140 -1.74 7.29 -18.09
C VAL A 140 -3.23 7.57 -18.14
N HIS A 141 -4.01 6.76 -17.42
CA HIS A 141 -5.43 6.96 -17.15
C HIS A 141 -5.64 7.06 -15.64
N THR A 142 -6.28 8.13 -15.20
CA THR A 142 -6.50 8.38 -13.76
C THR A 142 -7.77 7.69 -13.27
N ALA A 143 -7.91 7.52 -11.95
CA ALA A 143 -9.09 6.89 -11.38
C ALA A 143 -10.39 7.66 -11.70
N ASP A 144 -10.30 8.98 -11.88
CA ASP A 144 -11.42 9.86 -12.22
C ASP A 144 -11.82 9.76 -13.71
N GLU A 145 -10.87 9.45 -14.59
CA GLU A 145 -11.12 9.23 -16.02
C GLU A 145 -11.76 7.87 -16.30
N LEU A 146 -11.43 6.87 -15.47
CA LEU A 146 -11.84 5.50 -15.67
C LEU A 146 -13.27 5.29 -15.14
N ARG A 147 -14.24 5.05 -16.03
CA ARG A 147 -15.64 4.74 -15.68
C ARG A 147 -15.80 3.33 -15.10
N MET A 148 -15.01 2.98 -14.08
CA MET A 148 -15.11 1.70 -13.38
C MET A 148 -16.02 1.85 -12.17
N ALA A 149 -16.98 0.93 -12.02
CA ALA A 149 -17.86 0.87 -10.85
C ALA A 149 -17.17 0.31 -9.59
N GLY A 150 -15.87 -0.03 -9.68
CA GLY A 150 -15.11 -0.64 -8.61
C GLY A 150 -14.58 0.40 -7.62
N ASN A 151 -14.96 0.25 -6.35
CA ASN A 151 -14.37 1.00 -5.24
C ASN A 151 -13.42 0.08 -4.45
N CYS A 152 -12.28 0.61 -4.02
CA CYS A 152 -11.37 -0.09 -3.12
C CYS A 152 -11.23 0.69 -1.81
N LEU A 153 -11.06 -0.02 -0.70
CA LEU A 153 -10.80 0.63 0.57
C LEU A 153 -9.48 1.43 0.46
N LYS A 154 -9.57 2.74 0.69
CA LYS A 154 -8.39 3.62 0.78
C LYS A 154 -7.46 3.07 1.85
N TYR A 155 -6.15 3.05 1.56
CA TYR A 155 -5.13 2.53 2.49
C TYR A 155 -5.26 1.04 2.85
N SER A 156 -6.01 0.27 2.05
CA SER A 156 -5.99 -1.19 2.15
C SER A 156 -4.61 -1.76 1.82
N ARG A 157 -4.42 -3.05 2.11
CA ARG A 157 -3.19 -3.77 1.75
C ARG A 157 -3.39 -4.38 0.36
N PRO A 158 -2.81 -3.79 -0.70
CA PRO A 158 -2.98 -4.33 -2.05
C PRO A 158 -2.29 -5.68 -2.20
N LEU A 159 -2.87 -6.54 -3.05
CA LEU A 159 -2.20 -7.72 -3.56
C LEU A 159 -1.40 -7.33 -4.80
N ILE A 160 -0.13 -7.68 -4.83
CA ILE A 160 0.76 -7.42 -5.97
C ILE A 160 0.90 -8.74 -6.73
N HIS A 161 0.56 -8.72 -8.01
CA HIS A 161 0.70 -9.86 -8.91
C HIS A 161 1.73 -9.51 -9.98
N PHE A 162 2.79 -10.31 -10.09
CA PHE A 162 3.82 -10.15 -11.12
C PHE A 162 3.68 -11.26 -12.15
N ASP A 163 3.80 -10.88 -13.42
CA ASP A 163 3.86 -11.85 -14.51
C ASP A 163 5.14 -12.69 -14.46
N ARG A 164 5.11 -13.88 -15.03
CA ARG A 164 6.25 -14.80 -15.16
C ARG A 164 7.37 -14.21 -15.98
N GLU A 165 7.06 -13.33 -16.93
CA GLU A 165 8.08 -12.70 -17.78
C GLU A 165 9.09 -11.88 -16.97
N PHE A 166 8.71 -11.37 -15.78
CA PHE A 166 9.62 -10.70 -14.86
C PHE A 166 10.73 -11.61 -14.30
N GLU A 167 10.65 -12.92 -14.51
CA GLU A 167 11.67 -13.89 -14.09
C GLU A 167 12.67 -14.22 -15.20
N THR A 168 12.37 -13.82 -16.43
CA THR A 168 13.17 -14.21 -17.61
C THR A 168 14.42 -13.32 -17.77
N GLN A 169 14.34 -12.05 -17.36
CA GLN A 169 15.41 -11.09 -17.53
C GLN A 169 15.85 -10.48 -16.17
N PRO A 170 17.16 -10.39 -15.89
CA PRO A 170 17.65 -9.98 -14.57
C PRO A 170 17.28 -8.54 -14.20
N HIS A 171 17.18 -7.64 -15.18
CA HIS A 171 16.78 -6.25 -14.93
C HIS A 171 15.28 -6.08 -14.67
N LEU A 172 14.45 -7.04 -15.08
CA LEU A 172 13.03 -7.11 -14.70
C LEU A 172 12.86 -7.75 -13.32
N ALA A 173 13.68 -8.76 -13.01
CA ALA A 173 13.69 -9.42 -11.71
C ALA A 173 13.99 -8.45 -10.56
N GLY A 174 14.82 -7.43 -10.79
CA GLY A 174 15.11 -6.35 -9.83
C GLY A 174 13.86 -5.62 -9.31
N GLY A 175 12.76 -5.58 -10.08
CA GLY A 175 11.47 -5.02 -9.66
C GLY A 175 10.77 -5.83 -8.56
N LYS A 176 11.14 -7.10 -8.35
CA LYS A 176 10.57 -7.96 -7.29
C LYS A 176 11.26 -7.79 -5.94
N VAL A 177 12.49 -7.26 -5.92
CA VAL A 177 13.39 -7.24 -4.75
C VAL A 177 12.81 -6.47 -3.56
N ALA A 178 11.91 -5.51 -3.78
CA ALA A 178 11.22 -4.80 -2.70
C ALA A 178 10.30 -5.69 -1.83
N THR A 179 10.10 -6.96 -2.22
CA THR A 179 9.17 -7.89 -1.55
C THR A 179 9.85 -9.14 -0.95
N SER A 180 11.16 -9.35 -1.15
CA SER A 180 11.79 -10.65 -0.95
C SER A 180 12.90 -10.73 0.12
N ASP A 181 13.08 -9.74 0.99
CA ASP A 181 14.04 -9.84 2.11
C ASP A 181 13.47 -10.57 3.35
N ASP A 182 12.58 -11.54 3.16
CA ASP A 182 12.05 -12.40 4.21
C ASP A 182 11.81 -13.83 3.66
N VAL A 183 12.91 -14.56 3.40
CA VAL A 183 13.05 -16.02 3.61
C VAL A 183 14.49 -16.32 4.02
#